data_AF-A0A7S0ZYU0-F1
#
_entry.id   AF-A0A7S0ZYU0-F1
#
_cell.length_a   1.000
_cell.length_b   1.000
_cell.length_c   1.000
_cell.angle_alpha   90.00
_cell.angle_beta   90.00
_cell.angle_gamma   90.00
#
_symmetry.space_group_name_H-M   'P 1'
#
loop_
_entity.id
_entity.type
_entity.pdbx_description
1 polymer ?
#
loop_
_entity_poly.entity_id
_entity_poly.type
_entity_poly.pdbx_seq_one_letter_code
_entity_poly.pdbx_strand_id
1 'polypeptide(L)'
;VVCGSAAELVIPKWSLDLSFVRLLRVLRILRTFRVLHFLRFARFLKDLRLMTLAIVKSITPLLWASMFLVLILYFFAILFLQAVVSHFDCITEETRTTQTFRELFDSLPMTVLTLWMSVSGGVNWWEVAKSLLDVSVWYCVIMVFFVIIMLVAVMNIMTGIFVNDALQMASLDRDLVEQQQSGLDQANVE
;
A
#
# COMPACT_ATOMS: atom_id res chain seq x y z
N VAL A 1 17.60 85.25 -7.43
CA VAL A 1 16.21 85.46 -7.92
C VAL A 1 15.79 84.45 -9.01
N VAL A 2 16.71 83.76 -9.70
CA VAL A 2 16.36 82.70 -10.69
C VAL A 2 16.19 81.30 -10.07
N CYS A 3 16.44 81.12 -8.77
CA CYS A 3 16.25 79.82 -8.09
C CYS A 3 14.79 79.51 -7.71
N GLY A 4 13.86 80.44 -7.94
CA GLY A 4 12.43 80.25 -7.64
C GLY A 4 11.66 79.44 -8.69
N SER A 5 12.12 79.40 -9.96
CA SER A 5 11.36 78.76 -11.04
C SER A 5 11.63 77.27 -11.25
N ALA A 6 12.71 76.72 -10.68
CA ALA A 6 12.97 75.28 -10.76
C ALA A 6 12.20 74.48 -9.70
N ALA A 7 11.78 75.13 -8.60
CA ALA A 7 11.12 74.47 -7.47
C ALA A 7 9.61 74.24 -7.70
N GLU A 8 8.96 75.07 -8.51
CA GLU A 8 7.52 74.92 -8.85
C GLU A 8 7.24 73.87 -9.94
N LEU A 9 8.26 73.38 -10.64
CA LEU A 9 8.08 72.36 -11.69
C LEU A 9 8.11 70.91 -11.18
N VAL A 10 8.17 70.72 -9.86
CA VAL A 10 8.29 69.38 -9.22
C VAL A 10 7.07 69.04 -8.36
N ILE A 11 5.92 69.64 -8.64
CA ILE A 11 4.64 69.10 -8.18
C ILE A 11 3.77 68.92 -9.42
N PRO A 12 3.66 67.68 -9.96
CA PRO A 12 2.86 66.71 -9.24
C PRO A 12 3.41 65.27 -9.30
N LYS A 13 3.60 64.66 -8.13
CA LYS A 13 2.82 63.48 -7.67
C LYS A 13 3.38 62.96 -6.35
N TRP A 14 3.01 63.65 -5.29
CA TRP A 14 2.91 63.15 -3.91
C TRP A 14 1.89 61.99 -3.75
N SER A 15 1.79 61.08 -4.74
CA SER A 15 0.96 59.87 -4.71
C SER A 15 1.75 58.59 -4.96
N LEU A 16 3.04 58.71 -5.29
CA LEU A 16 3.94 57.60 -5.56
C LEU A 16 4.44 56.91 -4.27
N ASP A 17 4.51 57.60 -3.14
CA ASP A 17 5.10 57.01 -1.92
C ASP A 17 4.17 56.02 -1.19
N LEU A 18 2.88 56.33 -1.04
CA LEU A 18 1.95 55.43 -0.34
C LEU A 18 1.62 54.17 -1.15
N SER A 19 1.57 54.30 -2.48
CA SER A 19 1.26 53.21 -3.40
C SER A 19 2.45 52.27 -3.57
N PHE A 20 3.67 52.81 -3.69
CA PHE A 20 4.89 52.01 -3.82
C PHE A 20 5.24 51.30 -2.50
N VAL A 21 5.08 51.97 -1.35
CA VAL A 21 5.24 51.32 -0.04
C VAL A 21 4.16 50.25 0.21
N ARG A 22 2.90 50.49 -0.19
CA ARG A 22 1.86 49.45 -0.16
C ARG A 22 2.19 48.28 -1.10
N LEU A 23 2.67 48.54 -2.31
CA LEU A 23 3.08 47.48 -3.25
C LEU A 23 4.24 46.67 -2.69
N LEU A 24 5.26 47.32 -2.12
CA LEU A 24 6.39 46.62 -1.48
C LEU A 24 5.92 45.76 -0.31
N ARG A 25 4.96 46.23 0.50
CA ARG A 25 4.34 45.43 1.57
C ARG A 25 3.60 44.21 1.02
N VAL A 26 2.75 44.41 0.01
CA VAL A 26 1.95 43.34 -0.62
C VAL A 26 2.88 42.33 -1.31
N LEU A 27 3.91 42.78 -2.01
CA LEU A 27 4.88 41.94 -2.71
C LEU A 27 5.72 41.12 -1.71
N ARG A 28 6.09 41.70 -0.56
CA ARG A 28 6.77 40.98 0.54
C ARG A 28 5.86 39.91 1.15
N ILE A 29 4.58 40.21 1.38
CA ILE A 29 3.59 39.27 1.91
C ILE A 29 3.33 38.13 0.91
N LEU A 30 3.13 38.45 -0.38
CA LEU A 30 2.96 37.47 -1.46
C LEU A 30 4.19 36.59 -1.65
N ARG A 31 5.39 37.17 -1.55
CA ARG A 31 6.66 36.42 -1.62
C ARG A 31 6.78 35.45 -0.45
N THR A 32 6.53 35.89 0.78
CA THR A 32 6.55 35.01 1.96
C THR A 32 5.47 33.93 1.87
N PHE A 33 4.26 34.27 1.45
CA PHE A 33 3.16 33.30 1.28
C PHE A 33 3.48 32.27 0.19
N ARG A 34 3.97 32.68 -0.99
CA ARG A 34 4.43 31.77 -2.04
C ARG A 34 5.57 30.88 -1.57
N VAL A 35 6.56 31.44 -0.87
CA VAL A 35 7.72 30.70 -0.38
C VAL A 35 7.30 29.69 0.68
N LEU A 36 6.43 30.05 1.63
CA LEU A 36 5.88 29.13 2.62
C LEU A 36 5.04 28.03 1.97
N HIS A 37 4.19 28.37 0.99
CA HIS A 37 3.40 27.39 0.25
C HIS A 37 4.29 26.45 -0.55
N PHE A 38 5.30 26.97 -1.24
CA PHE A 38 6.26 26.18 -2.01
C PHE A 38 7.16 25.33 -1.11
N LEU A 39 7.59 25.83 0.05
CA LEU A 39 8.33 25.08 1.06
C LEU A 39 7.47 23.97 1.67
N ARG A 40 6.20 24.25 1.98
CA ARG A 40 5.26 23.26 2.51
C ARG A 40 4.95 22.19 1.48
N PHE A 41 4.75 22.57 0.22
CA PHE A 41 4.54 21.64 -0.89
C PHE A 41 5.80 20.82 -1.19
N ALA A 42 6.98 21.44 -1.18
CA ALA A 42 8.25 20.74 -1.31
C ALA A 42 8.52 19.78 -0.15
N ARG A 43 8.11 20.14 1.07
CA ARG A 43 8.16 19.25 2.25
C ARG A 43 7.19 18.09 2.09
N PHE A 44 5.94 18.35 1.71
CA PHE A 44 4.94 17.32 1.42
C PHE A 44 5.41 16.33 0.33
N LEU A 45 6.04 16.83 -0.75
CA LEU A 45 6.63 15.97 -1.78
C LEU A 45 7.82 15.15 -1.26
N LYS A 46 8.61 15.69 -0.32
CA LYS A 46 9.68 14.94 0.35
C LYS A 46 9.10 13.83 1.23
N ASP A 47 8.08 14.14 2.03
CA ASP A 47 7.43 13.18 2.92
C ASP A 47 6.76 12.06 2.11
N LEU A 48 6.04 12.40 1.03
CA LEU A 48 5.49 11.42 0.08
C LEU A 48 6.58 10.56 -0.59
N ARG A 49 7.71 11.16 -0.99
CA ARG A 49 8.84 10.43 -1.57
C ARG A 49 9.46 9.47 -0.57
N LEU A 50 9.60 9.87 0.69
CA LEU A 50 10.12 9.01 1.77
C LEU A 50 9.15 7.85 2.06
N MET A 51 7.85 8.12 2.16
CA MET A 51 6.83 7.08 2.31
C MET A 51 6.80 6.11 1.11
N THR A 52 6.95 6.62 -0.11
CA THR A 52 7.01 5.78 -1.31
C THR A 52 8.28 4.93 -1.34
N LEU A 53 9.44 5.51 -0.98
CA LEU A 53 10.70 4.78 -0.87
C LEU A 53 10.60 3.68 0.19
N ALA A 54 9.96 3.97 1.33
CA ALA A 54 9.66 3.01 2.37
C ALA A 54 8.82 1.85 1.84
N ILE A 55 7.70 2.12 1.16
CA ILE A 55 6.85 1.09 0.54
C ILE A 55 7.66 0.23 -0.42
N VAL A 56 8.45 0.84 -1.31
CA VAL A 56 9.27 0.11 -2.28
C VAL A 56 10.32 -0.77 -1.60
N LYS A 57 10.87 -0.35 -0.46
CA LYS A 57 11.81 -1.17 0.32
C LYS A 57 11.12 -2.37 0.96
N SER A 58 9.87 -2.24 1.39
CA SER A 58 9.04 -3.33 1.92
C SER A 58 8.52 -4.29 0.85
N ILE A 59 8.56 -3.96 -0.45
CA ILE A 59 8.12 -4.88 -1.51
C ILE A 59 8.97 -6.16 -1.54
N THR A 60 10.27 -6.09 -1.26
CA THR A 60 11.15 -7.26 -1.33
C THR A 60 10.73 -8.37 -0.36
N PRO A 61 10.61 -8.14 0.97
CA PRO A 61 10.14 -9.18 1.89
C PRO A 61 8.71 -9.65 1.58
N LEU A 62 7.84 -8.75 1.12
CA LEU A 62 6.48 -9.10 0.71
C LEU A 62 6.42 -9.98 -0.54
N LEU A 63 7.34 -9.78 -1.48
CA LEU A 63 7.43 -10.60 -2.68
C LEU A 63 7.87 -12.03 -2.32
N TRP A 64 8.82 -12.19 -1.40
CA TRP A 64 9.19 -13.52 -0.90
C TRP A 64 8.05 -14.21 -0.15
N ALA A 65 7.35 -13.48 0.72
CA ALA A 65 6.19 -14.00 1.45
C ALA A 65 5.04 -14.40 0.51
N SER A 66 4.75 -13.57 -0.51
CA SER A 66 3.72 -13.87 -1.50
C SER A 66 4.09 -15.03 -2.42
N MET A 67 5.37 -15.17 -2.81
CA MET A 67 5.85 -16.36 -3.53
C MET A 67 5.68 -17.64 -2.71
N PHE A 68 6.00 -17.60 -1.41
CA PHE A 68 5.79 -18.74 -0.52
C PHE A 68 4.31 -19.08 -0.35
N LEU A 69 3.44 -18.07 -0.24
CA LEU A 69 1.97 -18.26 -0.23
C LEU A 69 1.50 -18.96 -1.50
N VAL A 70 1.91 -18.47 -2.68
CA VAL A 70 1.52 -19.06 -3.96
C VAL A 70 1.99 -20.51 -4.06
N LEU A 71 3.17 -20.84 -3.53
CA LEU A 71 3.67 -22.21 -3.50
C LEU A 71 2.77 -23.14 -2.66
N ILE A 72 2.32 -22.68 -1.48
CA ILE A 72 1.39 -23.44 -0.63
C ILE A 72 0.06 -23.63 -1.38
N LEU A 73 -0.50 -22.57 -1.95
CA LEU A 73 -1.74 -22.64 -2.73
C LEU A 73 -1.61 -23.60 -3.91
N TYR A 74 -0.48 -23.57 -4.62
CA TYR A 74 -0.19 -24.45 -5.75
C TYR A 74 -0.16 -25.93 -5.33
N PHE A 75 0.49 -26.25 -4.21
CA PHE A 75 0.54 -27.61 -3.68
C PHE A 75 -0.87 -28.15 -3.39
N PHE A 76 -1.69 -27.40 -2.64
CA PHE A 76 -3.08 -27.81 -2.35
C PHE A 76 -3.96 -27.82 -3.61
N ALA A 77 -3.73 -26.91 -4.55
CA ALA A 77 -4.48 -26.86 -5.80
C ALA A 77 -4.28 -28.12 -6.63
N ILE A 78 -3.04 -28.63 -6.74
CA ILE A 78 -2.79 -29.90 -7.43
C ILE A 78 -3.53 -31.05 -6.73
N LEU A 79 -3.47 -31.12 -5.40
CA LEU A 79 -4.13 -32.20 -4.65
C LEU A 79 -5.64 -32.23 -4.91
N PHE A 80 -6.32 -31.08 -4.82
CA PHE A 80 -7.77 -31.02 -5.07
C PHE A 80 -8.13 -31.20 -6.54
N LEU A 81 -7.35 -30.63 -7.46
CA LEU A 81 -7.60 -30.79 -8.89
C LEU A 81 -7.45 -32.27 -9.31
N GLN A 82 -6.43 -32.98 -8.80
CA GLN A 82 -6.27 -34.41 -9.05
C GLN A 82 -7.43 -35.23 -8.47
N ALA A 83 -7.91 -34.89 -7.28
CA ALA A 83 -9.08 -35.53 -6.68
C ALA A 83 -10.32 -35.38 -7.58
N VAL A 84 -10.57 -34.16 -8.04
CA VAL A 84 -11.70 -33.85 -8.93
C VAL A 84 -11.57 -34.61 -10.26
N VAL A 85 -10.40 -34.54 -10.93
CA VAL A 85 -10.16 -35.26 -12.20
C VAL A 85 -10.38 -36.77 -12.04
N SER A 86 -9.85 -37.37 -10.96
CA SER A 86 -10.04 -38.81 -10.71
C SER A 86 -11.51 -39.21 -10.49
N HIS A 87 -12.31 -38.30 -9.95
CA HIS A 87 -13.73 -38.51 -9.74
C HIS A 87 -14.51 -38.42 -11.07
N PHE A 88 -14.13 -37.49 -11.94
CA PHE A 88 -14.70 -37.37 -13.29
C PHE A 88 -14.46 -38.62 -14.15
N ASP A 89 -13.29 -39.25 -14.04
CA ASP A 89 -12.98 -40.49 -14.77
C ASP A 89 -13.90 -41.66 -14.36
N CYS A 90 -14.48 -41.60 -13.15
CA CYS A 90 -15.34 -42.66 -12.61
C CYS A 90 -16.84 -42.44 -12.88
N ILE A 91 -17.27 -41.25 -13.31
CA ILE A 91 -18.68 -40.90 -13.46
C ILE A 91 -19.07 -40.85 -14.94
N THR A 92 -20.15 -41.55 -15.30
CA THR A 92 -20.69 -41.58 -16.67
C THR A 92 -21.84 -40.58 -16.91
N GLU A 93 -22.49 -40.08 -15.84
CA GLU A 93 -23.66 -39.20 -15.91
C GLU A 93 -23.36 -37.79 -15.37
N GLU A 94 -23.72 -36.76 -16.13
CA GLU A 94 -23.49 -35.37 -15.73
C GLU A 94 -24.45 -34.96 -14.59
N THR A 95 -23.90 -34.75 -13.40
CA THR A 95 -24.66 -34.41 -12.19
C THR A 95 -24.52 -32.91 -11.90
N ARG A 96 -25.39 -32.32 -11.06
CA ARG A 96 -25.23 -30.90 -10.64
C ARG A 96 -23.87 -30.59 -10.03
N THR A 97 -23.28 -31.53 -9.29
CA THR A 97 -21.94 -31.40 -8.71
C THR A 97 -20.85 -31.27 -9.80
N THR A 98 -21.03 -31.94 -10.93
CA THR A 98 -20.15 -31.92 -12.10
C THR A 98 -20.02 -30.50 -12.69
N GLN A 99 -21.13 -29.74 -12.73
CA GLN A 99 -21.11 -28.35 -13.19
C GLN A 99 -20.36 -27.43 -12.22
N THR A 100 -20.61 -27.56 -10.91
CA THR A 100 -19.91 -26.78 -9.88
C THR A 100 -18.40 -27.07 -9.89
N PHE A 101 -17.99 -28.32 -10.12
CA PHE A 101 -16.57 -28.64 -10.26
C PHE A 101 -15.94 -28.01 -11.50
N ARG A 102 -16.65 -27.96 -12.64
CA ARG A 102 -16.14 -27.27 -13.83
C ARG A 102 -15.97 -25.77 -13.61
N GLU A 103 -16.80 -25.13 -12.79
CA GLU A 103 -16.64 -23.71 -12.48
C GLU A 103 -15.47 -23.45 -11.52
N LEU A 104 -15.30 -24.30 -10.51
CA LEU A 104 -14.33 -24.08 -9.42
C LEU A 104 -12.94 -24.70 -9.68
N PHE A 105 -12.88 -25.78 -10.45
CA PHE A 105 -11.71 -26.64 -10.66
C PHE A 105 -11.43 -26.90 -12.16
N ASP A 106 -11.82 -26.01 -13.06
CA ASP A 106 -11.61 -26.15 -14.52
C ASP A 106 -10.14 -26.38 -14.89
N SER A 107 -9.26 -25.62 -14.24
CA SER A 107 -7.83 -25.59 -14.52
C SER A 107 -7.03 -25.34 -13.25
N LEU A 108 -5.73 -25.60 -13.31
CA LEU A 108 -4.85 -25.40 -12.16
C LEU A 108 -4.81 -23.93 -11.69
N PRO A 109 -4.66 -22.91 -12.56
CA PRO A 109 -4.73 -21.51 -12.13
C PRO A 109 -6.09 -21.14 -11.55
N MET A 110 -7.17 -21.68 -12.11
CA MET A 110 -8.53 -21.46 -11.57
C MET A 110 -8.68 -22.09 -10.20
N THR A 111 -8.14 -23.30 -9.99
CA THR A 111 -8.16 -23.96 -8.68
C THR A 111 -7.36 -23.17 -7.64
N VAL A 112 -6.17 -22.68 -8.01
CA VAL A 112 -5.37 -21.77 -7.14
C VAL A 112 -6.19 -20.53 -6.78
N LEU A 113 -6.88 -19.93 -7.75
CA LEU A 113 -7.77 -18.78 -7.52
C LEU A 113 -8.92 -19.14 -6.58
N THR A 114 -9.59 -20.29 -6.77
CA THR A 114 -10.66 -20.78 -5.89
C THR A 114 -10.20 -20.97 -4.45
N LEU A 115 -9.02 -21.54 -4.25
CA LEU A 115 -8.42 -21.70 -2.92
C LEU A 115 -8.08 -20.34 -2.29
N TRP A 116 -7.54 -19.40 -3.08
CA TRP A 116 -7.33 -18.04 -2.62
C TRP A 116 -8.63 -17.34 -2.27
N MET A 117 -9.68 -17.45 -3.09
CA MET A 117 -11.02 -16.89 -2.84
C MET A 117 -11.64 -17.47 -1.57
N SER A 118 -11.40 -18.75 -1.27
CA SER A 118 -11.92 -19.42 -0.06
C SER A 118 -11.33 -18.84 1.23
N VAL A 119 -10.08 -18.35 1.18
CA VAL A 119 -9.38 -17.75 2.34
C VAL A 119 -9.62 -16.24 2.41
N SER A 120 -9.64 -15.56 1.26
CA SER A 120 -9.83 -14.10 1.18
C SER A 120 -11.29 -13.65 1.33
N GLY A 121 -12.25 -14.59 1.37
CA GLY A 121 -13.67 -14.31 1.52
C GLY A 121 -14.42 -14.02 0.21
N GLY A 122 -13.86 -14.40 -0.94
CA GLY A 122 -14.51 -14.28 -2.25
C GLY A 122 -15.58 -15.36 -2.49
N VAL A 123 -15.30 -16.61 -2.11
CA VAL A 123 -16.26 -17.73 -2.13
C VAL A 123 -16.32 -18.35 -0.74
N ASN A 124 -17.50 -18.84 -0.34
CA ASN A 124 -17.61 -19.50 0.95
C ASN A 124 -16.84 -20.83 0.92
N TRP A 125 -15.85 -20.98 1.81
CA TRP A 125 -15.07 -22.21 1.90
C TRP A 125 -15.93 -23.46 2.09
N TRP A 126 -17.10 -23.33 2.74
CA TRP A 126 -18.05 -24.42 2.93
C TRP A 126 -18.67 -24.89 1.62
N GLU A 127 -18.93 -23.99 0.66
CA GLU A 127 -19.49 -24.37 -0.64
C GLU A 127 -18.52 -25.28 -1.39
N VAL A 128 -17.23 -24.92 -1.38
CA VAL A 128 -16.16 -25.72 -2.00
C VAL A 128 -15.95 -27.04 -1.25
N ALA A 129 -15.93 -27.01 0.09
CA ALA A 129 -15.80 -28.21 0.91
C ALA A 129 -16.98 -29.18 0.73
N LYS A 130 -18.19 -28.65 0.59
CA LYS A 130 -19.40 -29.43 0.32
C LYS A 130 -19.31 -30.13 -1.03
N SER A 131 -18.83 -29.46 -2.08
CA SER A 131 -18.58 -30.12 -3.37
C SER A 131 -17.60 -31.27 -3.21
N LEU A 132 -16.51 -31.10 -2.44
CA LEU A 132 -15.52 -32.16 -2.20
C LEU A 132 -16.05 -33.37 -1.39
N LEU A 133 -17.13 -33.21 -0.61
CA LEU A 133 -17.75 -34.33 0.11
C LEU A 133 -18.32 -35.38 -0.85
N ASP A 134 -18.80 -34.98 -2.03
CA ASP A 134 -19.33 -35.89 -3.04
C ASP A 134 -18.22 -36.80 -3.62
N VAL A 135 -16.94 -36.37 -3.54
CA VAL A 135 -15.78 -37.19 -3.91
C VAL A 135 -15.39 -38.10 -2.76
N SER A 136 -15.06 -37.52 -1.59
CA SER A 136 -14.70 -38.26 -0.38
C SER A 136 -14.63 -37.33 0.83
N VAL A 137 -15.04 -37.85 1.98
CA VAL A 137 -14.94 -37.15 3.28
C VAL A 137 -13.51 -36.72 3.59
N TRP A 138 -12.50 -37.49 3.16
CA TRP A 138 -11.09 -37.15 3.39
C TRP A 138 -10.68 -35.82 2.74
N TYR A 139 -11.18 -35.50 1.54
CA TYR A 139 -10.88 -34.23 0.89
C TYR A 139 -11.54 -33.04 1.60
N CYS A 140 -12.70 -33.23 2.23
CA CYS A 140 -13.31 -32.22 3.09
C CYS A 140 -12.46 -31.96 4.34
N VAL A 141 -11.92 -33.00 4.98
CA VAL A 141 -11.00 -32.84 6.13
C VAL A 141 -9.73 -32.07 5.72
N ILE A 142 -9.15 -32.40 4.56
CA ILE A 142 -7.98 -31.69 4.02
C ILE A 142 -8.33 -30.22 3.72
N MET A 143 -9.53 -29.94 3.20
CA MET A 143 -9.99 -28.58 2.93
C MET A 143 -10.13 -27.75 4.21
N VAL A 144 -10.73 -28.32 5.26
CA VAL A 144 -10.84 -27.66 6.57
C VAL A 144 -9.45 -27.39 7.15
N PHE A 145 -8.55 -28.37 7.08
CA PHE A 145 -7.16 -28.22 7.53
C PHE A 145 -6.42 -27.11 6.76
N PHE A 146 -6.59 -27.05 5.43
CA PHE A 146 -6.07 -25.99 4.58
C PHE A 146 -6.58 -24.62 5.05
N VAL A 147 -7.89 -24.44 5.24
CA VAL A 147 -8.48 -23.16 5.69
C VAL A 147 -7.92 -22.74 7.05
N ILE A 148 -7.82 -23.68 8.00
CA ILE A 148 -7.27 -23.39 9.33
C ILE A 148 -5.81 -22.92 9.23
N ILE A 149 -4.95 -23.65 8.52
CA ILE A 149 -3.54 -23.26 8.37
C ILE A 149 -3.42 -21.92 7.66
N MET A 150 -4.19 -21.69 6.61
CA MET A 150 -4.13 -20.44 5.86
C MET A 150 -4.53 -19.26 6.73
N LEU A 151 -5.64 -19.34 7.47
CA LEU A 151 -6.12 -18.25 8.30
C LEU A 151 -5.31 -18.05 9.58
N VAL A 152 -4.90 -19.13 10.27
CA VAL A 152 -4.24 -19.04 11.58
C VAL A 152 -2.73 -18.89 11.45
N ALA A 153 -2.08 -19.54 10.48
CA ALA A 153 -0.64 -19.48 10.33
C ALA A 153 -0.24 -18.49 9.23
N VAL A 154 -0.65 -18.74 7.99
CA VAL A 154 -0.08 -18.03 6.83
C VAL A 154 -0.51 -16.56 6.81
N MET A 155 -1.80 -16.26 7.02
CA MET A 155 -2.29 -14.88 7.09
C MET A 155 -1.67 -14.12 8.26
N ASN A 156 -1.51 -14.77 9.41
CA ASN A 156 -0.86 -14.14 10.57
C ASN A 156 0.63 -13.90 10.37
N ILE A 157 1.34 -14.79 9.67
CA ILE A 157 2.74 -14.58 9.27
C ILE A 157 2.84 -13.39 8.32
N MET A 158 1.98 -13.33 7.30
CA MET A 158 1.89 -12.19 6.38
C MET A 158 1.65 -10.88 7.13
N THR A 159 0.63 -10.83 7.98
CA THR A 159 0.35 -9.65 8.82
C THR A 159 1.55 -9.32 9.71
N GLY A 160 2.22 -10.32 10.29
CA GLY A 160 3.43 -10.14 11.08
C GLY A 160 4.57 -9.47 10.31
N ILE A 161 4.77 -9.85 9.05
CA ILE A 161 5.77 -9.21 8.16
C ILE A 161 5.41 -7.74 7.92
N PHE A 162 4.15 -7.44 7.58
CA PHE A 162 3.69 -6.06 7.41
C PHE A 162 3.86 -5.22 8.67
N VAL A 163 3.55 -5.78 9.83
CA VAL A 163 3.71 -5.11 11.13
C VAL A 163 5.19 -4.87 11.42
N ASN A 164 6.05 -5.86 11.17
CA ASN A 164 7.49 -5.73 11.36
C ASN A 164 8.09 -4.62 10.47
N ASP A 165 7.66 -4.56 9.21
CA ASP A 165 8.08 -3.52 8.28
C ASP A 165 7.60 -2.13 8.72
N ALA A 166 6.35 -2.01 9.19
CA ALA A 166 5.82 -0.75 9.72
C ALA A 166 6.58 -0.29 10.98
N LEU A 167 6.91 -1.22 11.88
CA LEU A 167 7.71 -0.94 13.07
C LEU A 167 9.13 -0.50 12.68
N GLN A 168 9.75 -1.13 11.70
CA GLN A 168 11.08 -0.76 11.20
C GLN A 168 11.07 0.65 10.58
N MET A 169 10.02 1.03 9.86
CA MET A 169 9.89 2.39 9.33
C MET A 169 9.72 3.43 10.44
N ALA A 170 8.95 3.11 11.48
CA ALA A 170 8.79 3.98 12.64
C ALA A 170 10.09 4.15 13.43
N SER A 171 10.92 3.10 13.57
CA SER A 171 12.22 3.22 14.22
C SER A 171 13.21 4.05 13.39
N LEU A 172 13.21 3.89 12.07
CA LEU A 172 14.06 4.70 11.18
C LEU A 172 13.76 6.20 11.31
N ASP A 173 12.47 6.57 11.38
CA ASP A 173 12.08 7.98 11.54
C ASP A 173 12.53 8.55 12.90
N ARG A 174 12.44 7.73 13.96
CA ARG A 174 12.93 8.10 15.29
C ARG A 174 14.45 8.30 15.30
N ASP A 175 15.21 7.39 14.71
CA ASP A 175 16.68 7.48 14.66
C ASP A 175 17.14 8.74 13.90
N LEU A 176 16.43 9.13 12.84
CA LEU A 176 16.72 10.36 12.08
C LEU A 176 16.48 11.62 12.92
N VAL A 177 15.43 11.65 13.75
CA VAL A 177 15.14 12.78 14.65
C VAL A 177 16.19 12.88 15.75
N GLU A 178 16.60 11.76 16.34
CA GLU A 178 17.64 11.73 17.37
C GLU A 178 19.00 12.21 16.80
N GLN A 179 19.36 11.81 15.57
CA GLN A 179 20.58 12.32 14.90
C GLN A 179 20.53 13.83 14.67
N GLN A 180 19.39 14.39 14.26
CA GLN A 180 19.25 15.84 14.07
C GLN A 180 19.39 16.61 15.38
N GLN A 181 18.84 16.08 16.48
CA GLN A 181 18.98 16.70 17.80
C GLN A 181 20.44 16.67 18.29
N SER A 182 21.11 15.52 18.18
CA SER A 182 22.51 15.40 18.63
C SER A 182 23.47 16.34 17.87
N GLY A 183 23.22 16.58 16.58
CA GLY A 183 23.99 17.57 15.79
C GLY A 183 23.72 19.02 16.20
N LEU A 184 22.49 19.36 16.60
CA LEU A 184 22.15 20.69 17.12
C LEU A 184 22.79 20.94 18.49
N ASP A 185 22.83 19.92 19.35
CA ASP A 185 23.46 20.02 20.66
C ASP A 185 24.97 20.22 20.54
N GLN A 186 25.64 19.53 19.61
CA GLN A 186 27.07 19.75 19.35
C GLN A 186 27.35 21.16 18.82
N ALA A 187 26.53 21.67 17.91
CA ALA A 187 26.69 23.02 17.36
C ALA A 187 26.43 24.15 18.38
N ASN A 188 25.68 23.89 19.45
CA ASN A 188 25.44 24.86 20.52
C ASN A 188 26.55 24.88 21.58
N VAL A 189 27.45 23.90 21.59
CA VAL A 189 28.54 23.77 22.56
C VAL A 189 29.85 24.39 22.06
N GLU A 190 30.01 24.54 20.73
CA GLU A 190 31.12 25.27 20.08
C GLU A 190 30.86 26.79 19.98
#